data_AF-A0A3S1NRM6-F1
#
_entry.id   AF-A0A3S1NRM6-F1
#
_cell.length_a   1.000
_cell.length_b   1.000
_cell.length_c   1.000
_cell.angle_alpha   90.00
_cell.angle_beta   90.00
_cell.angle_gamma   90.00
#
_symmetry.space_group_name_H-M   'P 1'
#
loop_
_entity.id
_entity.type
_entity.pdbx_description
1 polymer ?
#
loop_
_entity_poly.entity_id
_entity_poly.type
_entity_poly.pdbx_seq_one_letter_code
_entity_poly.pdbx_strand_id
1 'polypeptide(L)'
;MRMDTASRSDEVPAGPQPLPRGATAIAPIVHRADVDGLRALAVLAVLFFHLRISGFTGGFAGVDVFFVISGFLITQIVAAEIEAGCFSLAQFYSRRARRLLPAFFMTLAVSSVAAFLLFAPQHMESFAGSLLAATFGVSNVLFWRESGYFDLGARVKPLLHTWSLCVEWQFYLVWPLLLTLLWIVFRRRVFWPVLAMAISGFCLILAFQDGSFWLLSGTRAADWIADGRATVFYNTPFRVFEFACGATLVWLRKPPSVIAHEFIALLGLAIIGGGIFFLDGGAAPPAWNALPPTLGAAMVLHADRSQWVSLVLRNKPTAYIGRISYSLYLVHWPVIVFCEYALLRPLSPTETMLAGFLAFALAVLMFHLVEQPCRAGRGFVSPPRLALAGIVSFALVSWSMRDGLPWRVPSVAAGTELADSAALKAITGSLGCPDFCEFGNLKSPRKILVVGDSHVDHYTRALEELGGKDFHFLLAQAGNCYFGANLQTRTNGAVTQHCRVATDQAARWLKAGGISAIVQAQRWPGY
;
A
#
# COMPACT_ATOMS: atom_id res chain seq x y z
N MET A 1 74.94 55.65 -39.83
CA MET A 1 75.80 55.20 -38.71
C MET A 1 74.90 55.02 -37.49
N ARG A 2 74.78 53.76 -37.02
CA ARG A 2 74.36 53.28 -35.68
C ARG A 2 73.02 53.76 -35.09
N MET A 3 72.03 52.87 -34.92
CA MET A 3 71.83 51.86 -33.84
C MET A 3 71.23 52.43 -32.54
N ASP A 4 70.01 51.97 -32.26
CA ASP A 4 69.41 51.51 -30.99
C ASP A 4 69.63 52.25 -29.67
N THR A 5 68.54 52.48 -28.93
CA THR A 5 68.23 51.70 -27.72
C THR A 5 66.86 52.05 -27.11
N ALA A 6 66.26 51.02 -26.52
CA ALA A 6 64.93 50.97 -25.92
C ALA A 6 64.90 51.37 -24.43
N SER A 7 63.72 51.79 -23.94
CA SER A 7 63.23 51.47 -22.58
C SER A 7 61.70 51.58 -22.54
N ARG A 8 60.98 50.45 -22.62
CA ARG A 8 60.24 49.81 -21.50
C ARG A 8 59.33 50.76 -20.73
N SER A 9 58.06 50.76 -21.11
CA SER A 9 56.91 51.18 -20.30
C SER A 9 56.39 49.99 -19.50
N ASP A 10 56.18 50.19 -18.19
CA ASP A 10 55.66 49.19 -17.26
C ASP A 10 54.24 48.73 -17.63
N GLU A 11 54.10 47.43 -17.92
CA GLU A 11 52.82 46.71 -17.97
C GLU A 11 52.33 46.43 -16.54
N VAL A 12 51.19 47.00 -16.16
CA VAL A 12 50.43 46.61 -14.98
C VAL A 12 49.72 45.28 -15.28
N PRO A 13 49.81 44.24 -14.41
CA PRO A 13 49.18 42.96 -14.68
C PRO A 13 47.65 43.09 -14.66
N ALA A 14 47.00 42.59 -15.70
CA ALA A 14 45.56 42.43 -15.75
C ALA A 14 45.09 41.58 -14.55
N GLY A 15 44.24 42.16 -13.71
CA GLY A 15 43.57 41.44 -12.63
C GLY A 15 42.75 40.26 -13.17
N PRO A 16 42.51 39.22 -12.36
CA PRO A 16 41.81 38.01 -12.80
C PRO A 16 40.42 38.38 -13.33
N GLN A 17 40.19 38.07 -14.60
CA GLN A 17 38.87 38.22 -15.22
C GLN A 17 37.84 37.41 -14.41
N PRO A 18 36.67 37.98 -14.08
CA PRO A 18 35.62 37.21 -13.45
C PRO A 18 35.18 36.09 -14.38
N LEU A 19 35.30 34.85 -13.91
CA LEU A 19 34.83 33.65 -14.60
C LEU A 19 33.39 33.87 -15.09
N PRO A 20 33.06 33.48 -16.34
CA PRO A 20 31.71 33.61 -16.84
C PRO A 20 30.78 32.74 -15.98
N ARG A 21 29.84 33.38 -15.27
CA ARG A 21 28.72 32.70 -14.60
C ARG A 21 27.78 32.13 -15.67
N GLY A 22 28.21 31.05 -16.32
CA GLY A 22 27.40 30.23 -17.20
C GLY A 22 26.49 29.30 -16.39
N ALA A 23 25.52 29.89 -15.70
CA ALA A 23 24.32 29.16 -15.28
C ALA A 23 23.15 29.88 -15.93
N THR A 24 22.80 29.46 -17.14
CA THR A 24 21.52 29.80 -17.75
C THR A 24 20.44 29.42 -16.75
N ALA A 25 19.83 30.43 -16.11
CA ALA A 25 18.73 30.22 -15.20
C ALA A 25 17.59 29.55 -16.00
N ILE A 26 17.31 28.29 -15.71
CA ILE A 26 16.17 27.58 -16.29
C ILE A 26 14.92 28.39 -15.95
N ALA A 27 14.09 28.69 -16.95
CA ALA A 27 12.80 29.30 -16.71
C ALA A 27 12.04 28.46 -15.67
N PRO A 28 11.55 29.05 -14.57
CA PRO A 28 10.91 28.28 -13.52
C PRO A 28 9.71 27.52 -14.09
N ILE A 29 9.65 26.20 -13.83
CA ILE A 29 8.49 25.38 -14.19
C ILE A 29 7.26 26.03 -13.54
N VAL A 30 6.34 26.53 -14.37
CA VAL A 30 5.14 27.23 -13.92
C VAL A 30 4.31 26.29 -13.06
N HIS A 31 3.97 26.72 -11.85
CA HIS A 31 3.17 25.94 -10.92
C HIS A 31 1.75 25.68 -11.49
N ARG A 32 1.38 24.41 -11.63
CA ARG A 32 0.06 23.99 -12.11
C ARG A 32 -0.91 23.73 -10.95
N ALA A 33 -1.79 24.70 -10.68
CA ALA A 33 -2.82 24.58 -9.65
C ALA A 33 -3.82 23.44 -9.91
N ASP A 34 -4.03 23.06 -11.17
CA ASP A 34 -4.88 21.93 -11.57
C ASP A 34 -4.30 20.57 -11.16
N VAL A 35 -2.97 20.46 -11.06
CA VAL A 35 -2.33 19.25 -10.52
C VAL A 35 -2.55 19.14 -9.02
N ASP A 36 -2.46 20.26 -8.27
CA ASP A 36 -2.87 20.29 -6.86
C ASP A 36 -4.34 19.89 -6.73
N GLY A 37 -5.20 20.42 -7.61
CA GLY A 37 -6.61 20.05 -7.64
C GLY A 37 -6.87 18.55 -7.81
N LEU A 38 -6.17 17.92 -8.75
CA LEU A 38 -6.27 16.48 -8.99
C LEU A 38 -5.74 15.66 -7.81
N ARG A 39 -4.67 16.12 -7.13
CA ARG A 39 -4.18 15.51 -5.88
C ARG A 39 -5.23 15.60 -4.76
N ALA A 40 -5.98 16.70 -4.69
CA ALA A 40 -7.05 16.87 -3.71
C ALA A 40 -8.18 15.87 -3.93
N LEU A 41 -8.64 15.73 -5.19
CA LEU A 41 -9.64 14.73 -5.56
C LEU A 41 -9.17 13.32 -5.17
N ALA A 42 -7.94 12.98 -5.50
CA ALA A 42 -7.34 11.67 -5.20
C ALA A 42 -7.27 11.39 -3.69
N VAL A 43 -6.76 12.31 -2.87
CA VAL A 43 -6.65 12.07 -1.41
C VAL A 43 -8.01 12.03 -0.73
N LEU A 44 -8.97 12.85 -1.17
CA LEU A 44 -10.32 12.84 -0.61
C LEU A 44 -11.05 11.53 -0.95
N ALA A 45 -10.90 11.02 -2.18
CA ALA A 45 -11.45 9.73 -2.57
C ALA A 45 -10.91 8.60 -1.68
N VAL A 46 -9.57 8.58 -1.45
CA VAL A 46 -8.94 7.59 -0.57
C VAL A 46 -9.42 7.73 0.88
N LEU A 47 -9.50 8.96 1.39
CA LEU A 47 -9.97 9.22 2.75
C LEU A 47 -11.40 8.73 2.94
N PHE A 48 -12.31 9.08 2.03
CA PHE A 48 -13.72 8.72 2.12
C PHE A 48 -13.95 7.21 1.94
N PHE A 49 -13.15 6.54 1.10
CA PHE A 49 -13.14 5.09 1.01
C PHE A 49 -12.77 4.44 2.35
N HIS A 50 -11.68 4.86 2.99
CA HIS A 50 -11.25 4.28 4.27
C HIS A 50 -12.18 4.63 5.44
N LEU A 51 -12.84 5.78 5.38
CA LEU A 51 -13.91 6.16 6.31
C LEU A 51 -15.24 5.41 6.04
N ARG A 52 -15.31 4.59 4.98
CA ARG A 52 -16.50 3.83 4.56
C ARG A 52 -17.73 4.72 4.35
N ILE A 53 -17.51 5.91 3.78
CA ILE A 53 -18.61 6.80 3.40
C ILE A 53 -19.36 6.20 2.22
N SER A 54 -20.70 6.15 2.33
CA SER A 54 -21.56 5.61 1.27
C SER A 54 -21.32 6.31 -0.07
N GLY A 55 -21.25 5.52 -1.15
CA GLY A 55 -20.94 5.99 -2.50
C GLY A 55 -19.45 6.03 -2.85
N PHE A 56 -18.52 5.91 -1.92
CA PHE A 56 -17.07 5.97 -2.21
C PHE A 56 -16.39 4.59 -2.27
N THR A 57 -17.10 3.56 -2.74
CA THR A 57 -16.58 2.17 -2.78
C THR A 57 -15.33 2.01 -3.66
N GLY A 58 -15.19 2.86 -4.67
CA GLY A 58 -14.05 2.90 -5.59
C GLY A 58 -12.97 3.90 -5.20
N GLY A 59 -13.04 4.53 -4.03
CA GLY A 59 -12.12 5.62 -3.68
C GLY A 59 -10.65 5.20 -3.52
N PHE A 60 -10.36 3.90 -3.43
CA PHE A 60 -8.99 3.35 -3.56
C PHE A 60 -8.31 3.75 -4.88
N ALA A 61 -9.09 4.00 -5.94
CA ALA A 61 -8.63 4.47 -7.24
C ALA A 61 -7.86 5.80 -7.18
N GLY A 62 -8.00 6.57 -6.09
CA GLY A 62 -7.20 7.77 -5.88
C GLY A 62 -5.69 7.48 -5.79
N VAL A 63 -5.28 6.27 -5.38
CA VAL A 63 -3.85 5.87 -5.39
C VAL A 63 -3.32 5.78 -6.83
N ASP A 64 -4.12 5.21 -7.74
CA ASP A 64 -3.76 5.09 -9.17
C ASP A 64 -3.58 6.49 -9.79
N VAL A 65 -4.49 7.42 -9.46
CA VAL A 65 -4.38 8.83 -9.86
C VAL A 65 -3.08 9.46 -9.33
N PHE A 66 -2.68 9.18 -8.08
CA PHE A 66 -1.40 9.66 -7.53
C PHE A 66 -0.21 9.13 -8.32
N PHE A 67 -0.19 7.86 -8.70
CA PHE A 67 0.90 7.28 -9.48
C PHE A 67 1.04 7.94 -10.86
N VAL A 68 -0.06 8.24 -11.55
CA VAL A 68 -0.03 9.00 -12.81
C VAL A 68 0.52 10.41 -12.60
N ILE A 69 0.04 11.13 -11.58
CA ILE A 69 0.55 12.48 -11.25
C ILE A 69 2.05 12.45 -10.99
N SER A 70 2.51 11.46 -10.23
CA SER A 70 3.91 11.29 -9.87
C SER A 70 4.77 10.94 -11.09
N GLY A 71 4.29 10.06 -11.96
CA GLY A 71 4.89 9.79 -13.26
C GLY A 71 5.08 11.04 -14.09
N PHE A 72 4.03 11.87 -14.22
CA PHE A 72 4.07 13.12 -14.97
C PHE A 72 5.05 14.14 -14.36
N LEU A 73 4.90 14.46 -13.06
CA LEU A 73 5.67 15.53 -12.41
C LEU A 73 7.16 15.19 -12.30
N ILE A 74 7.51 13.96 -11.94
CA ILE A 74 8.92 13.56 -11.82
C ILE A 74 9.57 13.59 -13.19
N THR A 75 8.91 13.00 -14.20
CA THR A 75 9.43 12.98 -15.58
C THR A 75 9.60 14.39 -16.11
N GLN A 76 8.64 15.29 -15.89
CA GLN A 76 8.75 16.68 -16.34
C GLN A 76 9.97 17.39 -15.75
N ILE A 77 10.20 17.22 -14.43
CA ILE A 77 11.34 17.84 -13.75
C ILE A 77 12.67 17.27 -14.25
N VAL A 78 12.78 15.94 -14.31
CA VAL A 78 14.02 15.27 -14.71
C VAL A 78 14.33 15.54 -16.19
N ALA A 79 13.34 15.41 -17.08
CA ALA A 79 13.51 15.68 -18.50
C ALA A 79 13.93 17.13 -18.76
N ALA A 80 13.31 18.11 -18.11
CA ALA A 80 13.68 19.52 -18.25
C ALA A 80 15.12 19.80 -17.77
N GLU A 81 15.54 19.21 -16.64
CA GLU A 81 16.90 19.37 -16.12
C GLU A 81 17.96 18.67 -17.01
N ILE A 82 17.61 17.52 -17.61
CA ILE A 82 18.47 16.81 -18.56
C ILE A 82 18.60 17.60 -19.86
N GLU A 83 17.50 18.11 -20.41
CA GLU A 83 17.50 18.95 -21.62
C GLU A 83 18.32 20.22 -21.42
N ALA A 84 18.28 20.79 -20.22
CA ALA A 84 19.08 21.95 -19.83
C ALA A 84 20.56 21.62 -19.51
N GLY A 85 20.96 20.34 -19.49
CA GLY A 85 22.34 19.91 -19.21
C GLY A 85 22.80 20.13 -17.78
N CYS A 86 21.87 20.29 -16.83
CA CYS A 86 22.16 20.63 -15.43
C CYS A 86 21.64 19.59 -14.42
N PHE A 87 21.14 18.45 -14.91
CA PHE A 87 20.58 17.41 -14.06
C PHE A 87 21.61 16.87 -13.07
N SER A 88 21.23 16.85 -11.79
CA SER A 88 22.03 16.28 -10.72
C SER A 88 21.17 15.35 -9.87
N LEU A 89 21.55 14.08 -9.86
CA LEU A 89 20.86 13.04 -9.09
C LEU A 89 20.85 13.35 -7.59
N ALA A 90 21.98 13.81 -7.06
CA ALA A 90 22.11 14.19 -5.66
C ALA A 90 21.18 15.36 -5.29
N GLN A 91 21.06 16.37 -6.16
CA GLN A 91 20.15 17.48 -5.92
C GLN A 91 18.69 17.05 -6.03
N PHE A 92 18.35 16.18 -6.99
CA PHE A 92 17.01 15.62 -7.13
C PHE A 92 16.58 14.89 -5.85
N TYR A 93 17.39 13.94 -5.35
CA TYR A 93 17.10 13.22 -4.11
C TYR A 93 17.09 14.14 -2.88
N SER A 94 17.97 15.12 -2.81
CA SER A 94 17.96 16.12 -1.73
C SER A 94 16.65 16.93 -1.67
N ARG A 95 16.11 17.34 -2.82
CA ARG A 95 14.83 18.06 -2.90
C ARG A 95 13.66 17.16 -2.48
N ARG A 96 13.68 15.89 -2.91
CA ARG A 96 12.63 14.91 -2.57
C ARG A 96 12.67 14.51 -1.10
N ALA A 97 13.84 14.25 -0.56
CA ALA A 97 14.04 13.93 0.84
C ALA A 97 13.52 15.05 1.77
N ARG A 98 13.79 16.32 1.46
CA ARG A 98 13.25 17.48 2.23
C ARG A 98 11.73 17.58 2.20
N ARG A 99 11.10 17.09 1.14
CA ARG A 99 9.65 17.15 0.96
C ARG A 99 8.94 15.98 1.62
N LEU A 100 9.50 14.78 1.58
CA LEU A 100 8.80 13.55 1.96
C LEU A 100 9.19 13.03 3.35
N LEU A 101 10.49 12.93 3.63
CA LEU A 101 10.99 12.24 4.84
C LEU A 101 10.53 12.87 6.17
N PRO A 102 10.48 14.21 6.35
CA PRO A 102 10.10 14.80 7.62
C PRO A 102 8.69 14.38 8.09
N ALA A 103 7.69 14.54 7.23
CA ALA A 103 6.31 14.19 7.54
C ALA A 103 6.12 12.67 7.65
N PHE A 104 6.82 11.88 6.83
CA PHE A 104 6.83 10.43 6.92
C PHE A 104 7.35 9.95 8.29
N PHE A 105 8.54 10.40 8.70
CA PHE A 105 9.12 10.03 9.99
C PHE A 105 8.30 10.55 11.17
N MET A 106 7.69 11.73 11.07
CA MET A 106 6.77 12.22 12.10
C MET A 106 5.57 11.26 12.26
N THR A 107 5.01 10.78 11.15
CA THR A 107 3.90 9.83 11.16
C THR A 107 4.32 8.49 11.78
N LEU A 108 5.51 7.98 11.44
CA LEU A 108 6.06 6.77 12.06
C LEU A 108 6.28 6.95 13.57
N ALA A 109 6.78 8.09 14.01
CA ALA A 109 7.00 8.40 15.43
C ALA A 109 5.67 8.41 16.20
N VAL A 110 4.68 9.18 15.73
CA VAL A 110 3.35 9.25 16.36
C VAL A 110 2.69 7.88 16.37
N SER A 111 2.78 7.12 15.28
CA SER A 111 2.23 5.77 15.20
C SER A 111 2.93 4.80 16.17
N SER A 112 4.25 4.95 16.36
CA SER A 112 5.01 4.12 17.31
C SER A 112 4.60 4.40 18.76
N VAL A 113 4.36 5.68 19.11
CA VAL A 113 3.83 6.06 20.42
C VAL A 113 2.42 5.50 20.61
N ALA A 114 1.54 5.66 19.63
CA ALA A 114 0.18 5.12 19.70
C ALA A 114 0.16 3.60 19.83
N ALA A 115 0.98 2.88 19.06
CA ALA A 115 1.14 1.43 19.20
C ALA A 115 1.65 1.06 20.59
N PHE A 116 2.64 1.78 21.13
CA PHE A 116 3.18 1.52 22.47
C PHE A 116 2.12 1.67 23.56
N LEU A 117 1.17 2.58 23.41
CA LEU A 117 0.10 2.80 24.38
C LEU A 117 -1.07 1.81 24.22
N LEU A 118 -1.38 1.38 23.00
CA LEU A 118 -2.61 0.66 22.70
C LEU A 118 -2.43 -0.84 22.43
N PHE A 119 -1.35 -1.25 21.76
CA PHE A 119 -1.27 -2.59 21.19
C PHE A 119 -0.90 -3.66 22.22
N ALA A 120 -1.63 -4.78 22.14
CA ALA A 120 -1.24 -6.06 22.73
C ALA A 120 0.12 -6.55 22.18
N PRO A 121 0.85 -7.43 22.90
CA PRO A 121 2.20 -7.81 22.51
C PRO A 121 2.30 -8.39 21.10
N GLN A 122 1.40 -9.27 20.70
CA GLN A 122 1.38 -9.86 19.35
C GLN A 122 1.18 -8.81 18.24
N HIS A 123 0.29 -7.82 18.43
CA HIS A 123 0.11 -6.74 17.46
C HIS A 123 1.29 -5.78 17.43
N MET A 124 1.99 -5.62 18.56
CA MET A 124 3.23 -4.85 18.62
C MET A 124 4.34 -5.51 17.79
N GLU A 125 4.46 -6.83 17.80
CA GLU A 125 5.42 -7.56 16.95
C GLU A 125 5.13 -7.33 15.45
N SER A 126 3.86 -7.47 15.05
CA SER A 126 3.44 -7.20 13.66
C SER A 126 3.68 -5.73 13.27
N PHE A 127 3.40 -4.80 14.20
CA PHE A 127 3.70 -3.38 14.01
C PHE A 127 5.21 -3.13 13.84
N ALA A 128 6.07 -3.79 14.62
CA ALA A 128 7.52 -3.67 14.52
C ALA A 128 8.01 -4.08 13.12
N GLY A 129 7.50 -5.19 12.58
CA GLY A 129 7.77 -5.62 11.20
C GLY A 129 7.32 -4.59 10.16
N SER A 130 6.09 -4.07 10.30
CA SER A 130 5.55 -3.02 9.43
C SER A 130 6.37 -1.73 9.49
N LEU A 131 6.80 -1.32 10.68
CA LEU A 131 7.63 -0.14 10.91
C LEU A 131 8.99 -0.27 10.23
N LEU A 132 9.63 -1.44 10.35
CA LEU A 132 10.91 -1.71 9.69
C LEU A 132 10.75 -1.67 8.17
N ALA A 133 9.75 -2.37 7.64
CA ALA A 133 9.50 -2.44 6.21
C ALA A 133 9.14 -1.06 5.62
N ALA A 134 8.34 -0.25 6.32
CA ALA A 134 8.05 1.13 5.92
C ALA A 134 9.32 1.98 5.92
N THR A 135 10.17 1.87 6.95
CA THR A 135 11.42 2.62 7.09
C THR A 135 12.38 2.39 5.92
N PHE A 136 12.50 1.14 5.46
CA PHE A 136 13.35 0.77 4.32
C PHE A 136 12.66 0.91 2.95
N GLY A 137 11.41 1.37 2.89
CA GLY A 137 10.69 1.54 1.63
C GLY A 137 10.27 0.23 0.95
N VAL A 138 10.00 -0.81 1.75
CA VAL A 138 9.66 -2.18 1.29
C VAL A 138 8.39 -2.74 1.94
N SER A 139 7.54 -1.89 2.53
CA SER A 139 6.28 -2.34 3.13
C SER A 139 5.33 -3.01 2.13
N ASN A 140 5.42 -2.66 0.85
CA ASN A 140 4.68 -3.35 -0.20
C ASN A 140 5.07 -4.83 -0.33
N VAL A 141 6.34 -5.17 -0.14
CA VAL A 141 6.83 -6.57 -0.15
C VAL A 141 6.38 -7.31 1.13
N LEU A 142 6.38 -6.63 2.28
CA LEU A 142 5.89 -7.21 3.53
C LEU A 142 4.41 -7.60 3.40
N PHE A 143 3.55 -6.65 3.02
CA PHE A 143 2.11 -6.89 2.94
C PHE A 143 1.72 -7.82 1.79
N TRP A 144 2.53 -7.92 0.74
CA TRP A 144 2.41 -8.97 -0.27
C TRP A 144 2.71 -10.37 0.29
N ARG A 145 3.68 -10.51 1.21
CA ARG A 145 3.99 -11.82 1.81
C ARG A 145 2.99 -12.23 2.89
N GLU A 146 2.36 -11.26 3.53
CA GLU A 146 1.35 -11.50 4.57
C GLU A 146 -0.06 -11.74 4.00
N SER A 147 -0.30 -11.43 2.72
CA SER A 147 -1.62 -11.61 2.11
C SER A 147 -2.01 -13.09 2.02
N GLY A 148 -3.27 -13.39 2.29
CA GLY A 148 -3.84 -14.73 2.17
C GLY A 148 -4.46 -15.23 3.47
N TYR A 149 -4.41 -16.54 3.70
CA TYR A 149 -5.11 -17.19 4.81
C TYR A 149 -4.67 -16.69 6.20
N PHE A 150 -3.42 -16.28 6.38
CA PHE A 150 -2.94 -15.77 7.67
C PHE A 150 -2.93 -14.23 7.78
N ASP A 151 -3.58 -13.53 6.84
CA ASP A 151 -3.61 -12.07 6.85
C ASP A 151 -4.39 -11.54 8.06
N LEU A 152 -3.71 -10.75 8.89
CA LEU A 152 -4.37 -9.95 9.91
C LEU A 152 -5.25 -8.89 9.22
N GLY A 153 -6.49 -8.75 9.66
CA GLY A 153 -7.40 -7.76 9.08
C GLY A 153 -6.78 -6.36 9.07
N ALA A 154 -6.98 -5.61 7.98
CA ALA A 154 -6.40 -4.27 7.78
C ALA A 154 -6.58 -3.32 8.99
N ARG A 155 -7.62 -3.53 9.80
CA ARG A 155 -7.98 -2.79 11.02
C ARG A 155 -6.97 -2.91 12.17
N VAL A 156 -5.96 -3.77 12.06
CA VAL A 156 -4.86 -3.86 13.06
C VAL A 156 -3.50 -3.46 12.47
N LYS A 157 -3.47 -2.98 11.23
CA LYS A 157 -2.23 -2.60 10.51
C LYS A 157 -2.19 -1.08 10.27
N PRO A 158 -1.79 -0.25 11.25
CA PRO A 158 -1.84 1.21 11.14
C PRO A 158 -0.88 1.78 10.10
N LEU A 159 0.11 1.00 9.66
CA LEU A 159 1.04 1.37 8.59
C LEU A 159 0.71 0.73 7.24
N LEU A 160 -0.44 0.05 7.08
CA LEU A 160 -0.78 -0.65 5.84
C LEU A 160 -0.66 0.26 4.61
N HIS A 161 -1.26 1.45 4.66
CA HIS A 161 -1.23 2.45 3.58
C HIS A 161 0.18 2.82 3.06
N THR A 162 1.27 2.53 3.79
CA THR A 162 2.63 2.82 3.32
C THR A 162 3.07 1.93 2.15
N TRP A 163 2.32 0.87 1.82
CA TRP A 163 2.62 0.01 0.67
C TRP A 163 2.71 0.82 -0.63
N SER A 164 1.74 1.70 -0.86
CA SER A 164 1.67 2.52 -2.08
C SER A 164 2.79 3.57 -2.12
N LEU A 165 3.14 4.13 -0.94
CA LEU A 165 4.26 5.06 -0.78
C LEU A 165 5.58 4.36 -1.10
N CYS A 166 5.76 3.10 -0.72
CA CYS A 166 6.96 2.33 -1.04
C CYS A 166 7.09 2.11 -2.55
N VAL A 167 5.99 1.78 -3.24
CA VAL A 167 5.95 1.68 -4.70
C VAL A 167 6.37 3.01 -5.35
N GLU A 168 5.82 4.12 -4.85
CA GLU A 168 6.17 5.47 -5.32
C GLU A 168 7.64 5.85 -5.03
N TRP A 169 8.18 5.47 -3.88
CA TRP A 169 9.57 5.72 -3.52
C TRP A 169 10.54 4.91 -4.38
N GLN A 170 10.21 3.65 -4.65
CA GLN A 170 10.98 2.79 -5.55
C GLN A 170 11.00 3.39 -6.97
N PHE A 171 9.86 3.90 -7.45
CA PHE A 171 9.80 4.66 -8.69
C PHE A 171 10.70 5.92 -8.61
N TYR A 172 10.64 6.72 -7.55
CA TYR A 172 11.49 7.90 -7.40
C TYR A 172 12.99 7.59 -7.37
N LEU A 173 13.38 6.43 -6.86
CA LEU A 173 14.77 5.98 -6.80
C LEU A 173 15.27 5.46 -8.16
N VAL A 174 14.45 4.74 -8.90
CA VAL A 174 14.86 4.09 -10.15
C VAL A 174 14.66 5.01 -11.36
N TRP A 175 13.58 5.78 -11.37
CA TRP A 175 13.14 6.52 -12.55
C TRP A 175 14.12 7.57 -13.06
N PRO A 176 14.76 8.43 -12.23
CA PRO A 176 15.67 9.43 -12.76
C PRO A 176 16.90 8.82 -13.43
N LEU A 177 17.41 7.70 -12.89
CA LEU A 177 18.51 6.93 -13.48
C LEU A 177 18.08 6.29 -14.81
N LEU A 178 16.93 5.61 -14.81
CA LEU A 178 16.38 4.98 -15.99
C LEU A 178 16.10 6.00 -17.09
N LEU A 179 15.47 7.13 -16.76
CA LEU A 179 15.16 8.18 -17.71
C LEU A 179 16.43 8.82 -18.28
N THR A 180 17.47 9.01 -17.47
CA THR A 180 18.78 9.49 -17.95
C THR A 180 19.38 8.50 -18.95
N LEU A 181 19.34 7.20 -18.66
CA LEU A 181 19.81 6.16 -19.57
C LEU A 181 19.00 6.15 -20.88
N LEU A 182 17.67 6.15 -20.79
CA LEU A 182 16.79 6.17 -21.95
C LEU A 182 17.00 7.44 -22.80
N TRP A 183 17.24 8.58 -22.15
CA TRP A 183 17.56 9.83 -22.84
C TRP A 183 18.88 9.74 -23.59
N ILE A 184 19.92 9.14 -23.01
CA ILE A 184 21.22 8.96 -23.68
C ILE A 184 21.08 8.04 -24.90
N VAL A 185 20.37 6.91 -24.75
CA VAL A 185 20.23 5.87 -25.77
C VAL A 185 19.28 6.28 -26.90
N PHE A 186 18.08 6.74 -26.55
CA PHE A 186 17.01 7.01 -27.51
C PHE A 186 16.89 8.50 -27.87
N ARG A 187 17.55 9.39 -27.14
CA ARG A 187 17.53 10.85 -27.36
C ARG A 187 16.09 11.37 -27.46
N ARG A 188 15.75 12.06 -28.54
CA ARG A 188 14.41 12.59 -28.82
C ARG A 188 13.33 11.53 -29.01
N ARG A 189 13.69 10.24 -29.11
CA ARG A 189 12.74 9.12 -29.24
C ARG A 189 12.38 8.47 -27.90
N VAL A 190 12.73 9.08 -26.76
CA VAL A 190 12.44 8.55 -25.41
C VAL A 190 10.96 8.27 -25.14
N PHE A 191 10.04 8.92 -25.88
CA PHE A 191 8.62 8.65 -25.83
C PHE A 191 8.27 7.16 -26.06
N TRP A 192 8.88 6.53 -27.08
CA TRP A 192 8.56 5.16 -27.48
C TRP A 192 8.90 4.08 -26.45
N PRO A 193 10.11 4.04 -25.86
CA PRO A 193 10.40 3.07 -24.79
C PRO A 193 9.57 3.31 -23.53
N VAL A 194 9.23 4.56 -23.19
CA VAL A 194 8.35 4.86 -22.04
C VAL A 194 6.92 4.38 -22.32
N LEU A 195 6.41 4.59 -23.53
CA LEU A 195 5.11 4.06 -23.95
C LEU A 195 5.10 2.53 -23.97
N ALA A 196 6.17 1.90 -24.48
CA ALA A 196 6.32 0.45 -24.46
C ALA A 196 6.28 -0.10 -23.04
N MET A 197 6.94 0.57 -22.08
CA MET A 197 6.90 0.19 -20.66
C MET A 197 5.51 0.35 -20.04
N ALA A 198 4.73 1.37 -20.44
CA ALA A 198 3.34 1.51 -20.01
C ALA A 198 2.49 0.34 -20.51
N ILE A 199 2.58 0.03 -21.81
CA ILE A 199 1.83 -1.07 -22.42
C ILE A 199 2.26 -2.42 -21.83
N SER A 200 3.56 -2.69 -21.73
CA SER A 200 4.07 -3.94 -21.18
C SER A 200 3.71 -4.11 -19.71
N GLY A 201 3.76 -3.03 -18.92
CA GLY A 201 3.34 -3.05 -17.51
C GLY A 201 1.88 -3.46 -17.37
N PHE A 202 0.99 -2.89 -18.19
CA PHE A 202 -0.43 -3.27 -18.19
C PHE A 202 -0.63 -4.73 -18.65
N CYS A 203 0.05 -5.16 -19.71
CA CYS A 203 0.02 -6.55 -20.17
C CYS A 203 0.52 -7.55 -19.12
N LEU A 204 1.51 -7.17 -18.30
CA LEU A 204 1.99 -7.99 -17.19
C LEU A 204 0.90 -8.21 -16.14
N ILE A 205 0.07 -7.22 -15.84
CA ILE A 205 -1.05 -7.40 -14.90
C ILE A 205 -2.02 -8.44 -15.45
N LEU A 206 -2.41 -8.32 -16.73
CA LEU A 206 -3.32 -9.27 -17.37
C LEU A 206 -2.78 -10.70 -17.37
N ALA A 207 -1.46 -10.86 -17.52
CA ALA A 207 -0.82 -12.17 -17.55
C ALA A 207 -0.64 -12.82 -16.16
N PHE A 208 -0.58 -12.03 -15.08
CA PHE A 208 -0.26 -12.52 -13.73
C PHE A 208 -1.40 -12.43 -12.71
N GLN A 209 -2.48 -11.71 -13.01
CA GLN A 209 -3.59 -11.48 -12.06
C GLN A 209 -4.26 -12.77 -11.56
N ASP A 210 -4.25 -13.84 -12.35
CA ASP A 210 -4.87 -15.13 -11.99
C ASP A 210 -3.88 -16.08 -11.29
N GLY A 211 -2.65 -15.65 -11.04
CA GLY A 211 -1.60 -16.44 -10.35
C GLY A 211 -1.03 -17.60 -11.19
N SER A 212 -1.66 -17.91 -12.32
CA SER A 212 -1.34 -19.05 -13.18
C SER A 212 -0.45 -18.69 -14.38
N PHE A 213 0.67 -18.00 -14.14
CA PHE A 213 1.58 -17.68 -15.25
C PHE A 213 2.30 -18.94 -15.73
N TRP A 214 1.95 -19.43 -16.93
CA TRP A 214 2.35 -20.76 -17.40
C TRP A 214 3.88 -20.97 -17.41
N LEU A 215 4.65 -19.92 -17.72
CA LEU A 215 6.12 -20.00 -17.79
C LEU A 215 6.78 -20.25 -16.44
N LEU A 216 6.11 -19.92 -15.33
CA LEU A 216 6.60 -20.18 -13.98
C LEU A 216 5.99 -21.45 -13.38
N SER A 217 5.07 -22.12 -14.08
CA SER A 217 4.43 -23.34 -13.58
C SER A 217 5.48 -24.42 -13.26
N GLY A 218 5.36 -25.03 -12.08
CA GLY A 218 6.30 -26.05 -11.59
C GLY A 218 7.61 -25.52 -11.00
N THR A 219 7.80 -24.20 -10.90
CA THR A 219 8.95 -23.59 -10.20
C THR A 219 8.58 -23.14 -8.79
N ARG A 220 9.57 -23.00 -7.89
CA ARG A 220 9.37 -22.39 -6.56
C ARG A 220 8.83 -20.95 -6.63
N ALA A 221 9.02 -20.27 -7.77
CA ALA A 221 8.46 -18.93 -7.98
C ALA A 221 6.94 -18.96 -8.21
N ALA A 222 6.37 -20.08 -8.64
CA ALA A 222 4.91 -20.24 -8.73
C ALA A 222 4.27 -20.18 -7.34
N ASP A 223 4.87 -20.83 -6.34
CA ASP A 223 4.37 -20.81 -4.97
C ASP A 223 4.37 -19.38 -4.38
N TRP A 224 5.37 -18.57 -4.76
CA TRP A 224 5.49 -17.18 -4.33
C TRP A 224 4.47 -16.25 -4.98
N ILE A 225 3.94 -16.59 -6.16
CA ILE A 225 3.02 -15.76 -6.95
C ILE A 225 1.63 -16.42 -7.03
N ALA A 226 1.38 -17.43 -6.18
CA ALA A 226 0.12 -18.18 -6.16
C ALA A 226 -1.09 -17.25 -5.92
N ASP A 227 -0.94 -16.24 -5.06
CA ASP A 227 -1.90 -15.13 -4.97
C ASP A 227 -1.59 -14.07 -6.04
N GLY A 228 -2.06 -14.33 -7.26
CA GLY A 228 -1.88 -13.43 -8.39
C GLY A 228 -2.44 -12.03 -8.14
N ARG A 229 -3.58 -11.92 -7.42
CA ARG A 229 -4.24 -10.64 -7.13
C ARG A 229 -3.40 -9.79 -6.19
N ALA A 230 -2.93 -10.36 -5.08
CA ALA A 230 -2.04 -9.63 -4.17
C ALA A 230 -0.70 -9.28 -4.84
N THR A 231 -0.19 -10.18 -5.70
CA THR A 231 1.07 -9.95 -6.41
C THR A 231 1.00 -8.73 -7.31
N VAL A 232 -0.01 -8.64 -8.18
CA VAL A 232 -0.15 -7.49 -9.09
C VAL A 232 -0.56 -6.20 -8.37
N PHE A 233 -1.20 -6.31 -7.21
CA PHE A 233 -1.63 -5.17 -6.41
C PHE A 233 -0.46 -4.49 -5.69
N TYR A 234 0.40 -5.25 -5.00
CA TYR A 234 1.46 -4.70 -4.15
C TYR A 234 2.81 -4.46 -4.86
N ASN A 235 3.12 -5.18 -5.93
CA ASN A 235 4.47 -5.17 -6.50
C ASN A 235 4.65 -4.11 -7.60
N THR A 236 5.67 -3.27 -7.43
CA THR A 236 6.03 -2.15 -8.31
C THR A 236 6.11 -2.48 -9.80
N PRO A 237 6.67 -3.63 -10.25
CA PRO A 237 6.71 -3.97 -11.68
C PRO A 237 5.33 -3.99 -12.35
N PHE A 238 4.28 -4.36 -11.63
CA PHE A 238 2.90 -4.40 -12.13
C PHE A 238 2.20 -3.05 -12.02
N ARG A 239 2.74 -2.11 -11.23
CA ARG A 239 2.20 -0.76 -11.02
C ARG A 239 2.91 0.31 -11.87
N VAL A 240 4.05 -0.05 -12.48
CA VAL A 240 4.88 0.89 -13.26
C VAL A 240 4.12 1.53 -14.42
N PHE A 241 3.09 0.86 -14.96
CA PHE A 241 2.33 1.37 -16.10
C PHE A 241 1.65 2.70 -15.79
N GLU A 242 1.20 2.93 -14.57
CA GLU A 242 0.49 4.14 -14.15
C GLU A 242 1.43 5.35 -14.17
N PHE A 243 2.62 5.16 -13.59
CA PHE A 243 3.70 6.15 -13.66
C PHE A 243 4.15 6.39 -15.11
N ALA A 244 4.29 5.33 -15.91
CA ALA A 244 4.69 5.42 -17.30
C ALA A 244 3.66 6.16 -18.15
N CYS A 245 2.36 5.92 -17.94
CA CYS A 245 1.27 6.66 -18.55
C CYS A 245 1.42 8.16 -18.26
N GLY A 246 1.59 8.55 -17.00
CA GLY A 246 1.86 9.94 -16.62
C GLY A 246 3.12 10.51 -17.28
N ALA A 247 4.20 9.72 -17.33
CA ALA A 247 5.47 10.12 -17.93
C ALA A 247 5.37 10.41 -19.43
N THR A 248 4.63 9.60 -20.20
CA THR A 248 4.45 9.81 -21.66
C THR A 248 3.86 11.19 -22.00
N LEU A 249 3.05 11.75 -21.09
CA LEU A 249 2.38 13.04 -21.31
C LEU A 249 3.35 14.22 -21.45
N VAL A 250 4.60 14.07 -20.99
CA VAL A 250 5.64 15.11 -21.10
C VAL A 250 5.99 15.39 -22.55
N TRP A 251 6.02 14.36 -23.39
CA TRP A 251 6.37 14.47 -24.81
C TRP A 251 5.18 14.33 -25.75
N LEU A 252 4.00 13.99 -25.21
CA LEU A 252 2.78 13.88 -26.01
C LEU A 252 2.33 15.26 -26.50
N ARG A 253 2.09 15.37 -27.81
CA ARG A 253 1.61 16.62 -28.42
C ARG A 253 0.27 17.03 -27.83
N LYS A 254 0.17 18.26 -27.36
CA LYS A 254 -1.06 18.81 -26.76
C LYS A 254 -2.20 18.92 -27.79
N PRO A 255 -3.47 18.81 -27.36
CA PRO A 255 -4.61 18.98 -28.23
C PRO A 255 -4.59 20.34 -28.93
N PRO A 256 -4.99 20.44 -30.21
CA PRO A 256 -4.85 21.67 -30.98
C PRO A 256 -5.93 22.72 -30.65
N SER A 257 -7.11 22.31 -30.17
CA SER A 257 -8.25 23.18 -29.96
C SER A 257 -8.70 23.22 -28.49
N VAL A 258 -9.26 24.35 -28.06
CA VAL A 258 -9.82 24.52 -26.71
C VAL A 258 -10.98 23.53 -26.48
N ILE A 259 -11.80 23.28 -27.50
CA ILE A 259 -12.90 22.30 -27.43
C ILE A 259 -12.36 20.89 -27.15
N ALA A 260 -11.25 20.49 -27.78
CA ALA A 260 -10.63 19.20 -27.50
C ALA A 260 -10.10 19.14 -26.06
N HIS A 261 -9.53 20.23 -25.55
CA HIS A 261 -9.16 20.32 -24.14
C HIS A 261 -10.36 20.15 -23.21
N GLU A 262 -11.50 20.81 -23.48
CA GLU A 262 -12.70 20.66 -22.67
C GLU A 262 -13.21 19.22 -22.67
N PHE A 263 -13.40 18.64 -23.85
CA PHE A 263 -13.94 17.30 -23.99
C PHE A 263 -13.05 16.24 -23.31
N ILE A 264 -11.73 16.29 -23.55
CA ILE A 264 -10.78 15.34 -22.97
C ILE A 264 -10.73 15.49 -21.44
N ALA A 265 -10.68 16.72 -20.93
CA ALA A 265 -10.61 16.95 -19.48
C ALA A 265 -11.89 16.53 -18.77
N LEU A 266 -13.07 16.87 -19.32
CA LEU A 266 -14.37 16.49 -18.75
C LEU A 266 -14.58 14.98 -18.81
N LEU A 267 -14.23 14.33 -19.93
CA LEU A 267 -14.29 12.88 -20.04
C LEU A 267 -13.34 12.20 -19.04
N GLY A 268 -12.12 12.73 -18.88
CA GLY A 268 -11.18 12.22 -17.89
C GLY A 268 -11.70 12.34 -16.46
N LEU A 269 -12.30 13.49 -16.12
CA LEU A 269 -12.92 13.71 -14.81
C LEU A 269 -14.13 12.80 -14.58
N ALA A 270 -14.95 12.59 -15.61
CA ALA A 270 -16.09 11.66 -15.56
C ALA A 270 -15.64 10.21 -15.37
N ILE A 271 -14.54 9.78 -16.01
CA ILE A 271 -13.96 8.45 -15.83
C ILE A 271 -13.43 8.28 -14.41
N ILE A 272 -12.73 9.27 -13.86
CA ILE A 272 -12.27 9.23 -12.45
C ILE A 272 -13.46 9.16 -11.51
N GLY A 273 -14.48 10.01 -11.71
CA GLY A 273 -15.70 10.00 -10.92
C GLY A 273 -16.42 8.66 -10.99
N GLY A 274 -16.60 8.12 -12.19
CA GLY A 274 -17.17 6.78 -12.39
C GLY A 274 -16.36 5.69 -11.68
N GLY A 275 -15.04 5.79 -11.71
CA GLY A 275 -14.14 4.93 -10.95
C GLY A 275 -14.43 4.98 -9.44
N ILE A 276 -14.52 6.18 -8.87
CA ILE A 276 -14.75 6.41 -7.44
C ILE A 276 -16.12 5.89 -6.98
N PHE A 277 -17.18 6.10 -7.78
CA PHE A 277 -18.55 5.79 -7.37
C PHE A 277 -19.04 4.39 -7.72
N PHE A 278 -18.45 3.73 -8.74
CA PHE A 278 -18.96 2.45 -9.25
C PHE A 278 -17.97 1.29 -9.18
N LEU A 279 -16.66 1.53 -8.99
CA LEU A 279 -15.74 0.41 -8.78
C LEU A 279 -15.94 -0.18 -7.38
N ASP A 280 -15.81 -1.50 -7.32
CA ASP A 280 -15.82 -2.27 -6.08
C ASP A 280 -14.49 -3.02 -5.97
N GLY A 281 -13.80 -2.84 -4.84
CA GLY A 281 -12.50 -3.43 -4.57
C GLY A 281 -12.52 -4.97 -4.46
N GLY A 282 -13.69 -5.58 -4.27
CA GLY A 282 -13.83 -7.04 -4.16
C GLY A 282 -14.22 -7.76 -5.46
N ALA A 283 -14.86 -7.07 -6.41
CA ALA A 283 -15.60 -7.72 -7.49
C ALA A 283 -14.81 -7.90 -8.79
N ALA A 284 -13.89 -6.99 -9.12
CA ALA A 284 -13.23 -6.94 -10.43
C ALA A 284 -11.71 -7.22 -10.35
N PRO A 285 -11.12 -7.84 -11.39
CA PRO A 285 -9.67 -8.08 -11.44
C PRO A 285 -8.88 -6.77 -11.33
N PRO A 286 -7.70 -6.75 -10.67
CA PRO A 286 -6.93 -5.54 -10.44
C PRO A 286 -6.60 -4.72 -11.71
N ALA A 287 -6.40 -5.38 -12.85
CA ALA A 287 -6.13 -4.71 -14.13
C ALA A 287 -7.24 -3.74 -14.55
N TRP A 288 -8.49 -4.18 -14.45
CA TRP A 288 -9.65 -3.43 -14.93
C TRP A 288 -10.06 -2.31 -13.97
N ASN A 289 -9.72 -2.45 -12.69
CA ASN A 289 -9.94 -1.40 -11.71
C ASN A 289 -8.94 -0.24 -11.85
N ALA A 290 -7.68 -0.54 -12.15
CA ALA A 290 -6.63 0.47 -12.22
C ALA A 290 -6.60 1.25 -13.56
N LEU A 291 -7.10 0.66 -14.65
CA LEU A 291 -7.06 1.30 -15.97
C LEU A 291 -7.92 2.58 -16.08
N PRO A 292 -9.21 2.59 -15.66
CA PRO A 292 -10.04 3.80 -15.72
C PRO A 292 -9.44 5.02 -14.99
N PRO A 293 -9.07 4.94 -13.69
CA PRO A 293 -8.50 6.10 -13.01
C PRO A 293 -7.16 6.53 -13.63
N THR A 294 -6.36 5.59 -14.15
CA THR A 294 -5.10 5.88 -14.84
C THR A 294 -5.33 6.72 -16.11
N LEU A 295 -6.23 6.26 -16.99
CA LEU A 295 -6.57 6.97 -18.22
C LEU A 295 -7.26 8.31 -17.92
N GLY A 296 -8.20 8.32 -16.97
CA GLY A 296 -8.90 9.54 -16.57
C GLY A 296 -7.94 10.62 -16.05
N ALA A 297 -6.99 10.24 -15.17
CA ALA A 297 -5.96 11.15 -14.68
C ALA A 297 -5.05 11.64 -15.82
N ALA A 298 -4.65 10.74 -16.73
CA ALA A 298 -3.82 11.11 -17.87
C ALA A 298 -4.53 12.11 -18.80
N MET A 299 -5.82 11.92 -19.05
CA MET A 299 -6.66 12.83 -19.84
C MET A 299 -6.77 14.21 -19.21
N VAL A 300 -7.06 14.29 -17.90
CA VAL A 300 -7.12 15.58 -17.17
C VAL A 300 -5.78 16.29 -17.19
N LEU A 301 -4.67 15.57 -16.97
CA LEU A 301 -3.32 16.17 -16.99
C LEU A 301 -2.88 16.62 -18.39
N HIS A 302 -3.28 15.87 -19.43
CA HIS A 302 -2.99 16.19 -20.82
C HIS A 302 -3.73 17.46 -21.26
N ALA A 303 -5.00 17.58 -20.90
CA ALA A 303 -5.91 18.64 -21.30
C ALA A 303 -5.93 19.85 -20.33
N ASP A 304 -4.79 20.52 -20.18
CA ASP A 304 -4.51 21.56 -19.18
C ASP A 304 -5.12 22.97 -19.42
N ARG A 305 -5.86 23.16 -20.53
CA ARG A 305 -6.51 24.42 -20.91
C ARG A 305 -8.04 24.42 -20.75
N SER A 306 -8.63 23.37 -20.17
CA SER A 306 -10.08 23.34 -19.89
C SER A 306 -10.46 24.38 -18.84
N GLN A 307 -11.47 25.18 -19.13
CA GLN A 307 -12.07 26.17 -18.24
C GLN A 307 -12.99 25.51 -17.21
N TRP A 308 -13.81 24.53 -17.62
CA TRP A 308 -14.77 23.86 -16.72
C TRP A 308 -14.06 23.03 -15.65
N VAL A 309 -13.09 22.21 -16.06
CA VAL A 309 -12.29 21.44 -15.11
C VAL A 309 -11.43 22.35 -14.25
N SER A 310 -10.96 23.48 -14.79
CA SER A 310 -10.26 24.52 -14.02
C SER A 310 -11.12 25.09 -12.89
N LEU A 311 -12.43 25.32 -13.08
CA LEU A 311 -13.30 25.81 -12.01
C LEU A 311 -13.33 24.86 -10.79
N VAL A 312 -13.32 23.55 -11.05
CA VAL A 312 -13.35 22.52 -10.01
C VAL A 312 -11.98 22.29 -9.38
N LEU A 313 -10.91 22.26 -10.18
CA LEU A 313 -9.57 21.86 -9.73
C LEU A 313 -8.68 23.03 -9.30
N ARG A 314 -8.88 24.25 -9.82
CA ARG A 314 -8.00 25.40 -9.56
C ARG A 314 -8.52 26.38 -8.51
N ASN A 315 -9.65 26.10 -7.87
CA ASN A 315 -10.13 26.96 -6.77
C ASN A 315 -9.21 26.84 -5.53
N LYS A 316 -9.21 27.88 -4.69
CA LYS A 316 -8.30 27.98 -3.54
C LYS A 316 -8.46 26.82 -2.54
N PRO A 317 -9.68 26.41 -2.13
CA PRO A 317 -9.87 25.24 -1.27
C PRO A 317 -9.28 23.96 -1.86
N THR A 318 -9.63 23.60 -3.09
CA THR A 318 -9.14 22.36 -3.73
C THR A 318 -7.62 22.39 -3.85
N ALA A 319 -7.04 23.51 -4.30
CA ALA A 319 -5.58 23.64 -4.39
C ALA A 319 -4.89 23.51 -3.02
N TYR A 320 -5.49 24.06 -1.96
CA TYR A 320 -4.96 23.92 -0.60
C TYR A 320 -4.98 22.46 -0.12
N ILE A 321 -6.10 21.75 -0.30
CA ILE A 321 -6.20 20.31 0.00
C ILE A 321 -5.16 19.52 -0.79
N GLY A 322 -4.95 19.89 -2.07
CA GLY A 322 -3.92 19.31 -2.93
C GLY A 322 -2.49 19.47 -2.40
N ARG A 323 -2.20 20.63 -1.79
CA ARG A 323 -0.89 20.91 -1.19
C ARG A 323 -0.65 20.10 0.09
N ILE A 324 -1.68 19.94 0.93
CA ILE A 324 -1.59 19.11 2.15
C ILE A 324 -1.79 17.62 1.87
N SER A 325 -2.04 17.21 0.62
CA SER A 325 -2.48 15.86 0.26
C SER A 325 -1.53 14.77 0.75
N TYR A 326 -0.23 15.05 0.75
CA TYR A 326 0.79 14.11 1.24
C TYR A 326 0.66 13.91 2.75
N SER A 327 0.60 15.01 3.49
CA SER A 327 0.41 14.98 4.94
C SER A 327 -0.92 14.30 5.33
N LEU A 328 -2.00 14.57 4.60
CA LEU A 328 -3.30 13.93 4.81
C LEU A 328 -3.27 12.43 4.52
N TYR A 329 -2.63 12.02 3.42
CA TYR A 329 -2.47 10.61 3.08
C TYR A 329 -1.67 9.84 4.15
N LEU A 330 -0.67 10.47 4.78
CA LEU A 330 0.10 9.83 5.83
C LEU A 330 -0.70 9.60 7.12
N VAL A 331 -1.45 10.61 7.58
CA VAL A 331 -2.07 10.55 8.91
C VAL A 331 -3.44 9.89 8.92
N HIS A 332 -4.18 9.88 7.79
CA HIS A 332 -5.56 9.41 7.81
C HIS A 332 -5.71 7.94 8.24
N TRP A 333 -4.85 7.05 7.74
CA TRP A 333 -4.98 5.63 7.98
C TRP A 333 -4.58 5.23 9.41
N PRO A 334 -3.44 5.67 9.98
CA PRO A 334 -3.14 5.44 11.39
C PRO A 334 -4.25 5.94 12.32
N VAL A 335 -4.81 7.13 12.06
CA VAL A 335 -5.91 7.68 12.87
C VAL A 335 -7.12 6.72 12.87
N ILE A 336 -7.57 6.30 11.68
CA ILE A 336 -8.71 5.38 11.55
C ILE A 336 -8.43 4.06 12.26
N VAL A 337 -7.26 3.47 12.02
CA VAL A 337 -6.89 2.15 12.57
C VAL A 337 -6.75 2.18 14.08
N PHE A 338 -6.06 3.18 14.66
CA PHE A 338 -5.92 3.27 16.11
C PHE A 338 -7.27 3.54 16.80
N CYS A 339 -8.17 4.32 16.18
CA CYS A 339 -9.53 4.51 16.70
C CYS A 339 -10.35 3.21 16.67
N GLU A 340 -10.36 2.47 15.55
CA GLU A 340 -11.06 1.17 15.47
C GLU A 340 -10.45 0.14 16.43
N TYR A 341 -9.13 0.13 16.58
CA TYR A 341 -8.42 -0.75 17.50
C TYR A 341 -8.79 -0.45 18.96
N ALA A 342 -8.79 0.82 19.36
CA ALA A 342 -9.14 1.23 20.73
C ALA A 342 -10.61 0.93 21.08
N LEU A 343 -11.51 1.02 20.10
CA LEU A 343 -12.93 0.73 20.29
C LEU A 343 -13.28 -0.75 20.15
N LEU A 344 -12.37 -1.58 19.61
CA LEU A 344 -12.58 -3.00 19.28
C LEU A 344 -13.80 -3.25 18.36
N ARG A 345 -14.21 -2.23 17.61
CA ARG A 345 -15.36 -2.26 16.68
C ARG A 345 -15.19 -1.24 15.56
N PRO A 346 -15.91 -1.37 14.43
CA PRO A 346 -15.96 -0.30 13.45
C PRO A 346 -16.45 1.03 14.05
N LEU A 347 -15.99 2.13 13.46
CA LEU A 347 -16.46 3.47 13.82
C LEU A 347 -17.94 3.65 13.45
N SER A 348 -18.71 4.24 14.36
CA SER A 348 -20.05 4.75 14.10
C SER A 348 -19.98 5.99 13.18
N PRO A 349 -21.09 6.41 12.54
CA PRO A 349 -21.07 7.56 11.63
C PRO A 349 -20.50 8.85 12.24
N THR A 350 -20.81 9.12 13.51
CA THR A 350 -20.28 10.28 14.24
C THR A 350 -18.78 10.15 14.50
N GLU A 351 -18.32 8.97 14.91
CA GLU A 351 -16.89 8.70 15.13
C GLU A 351 -16.09 8.77 13.83
N THR A 352 -16.66 8.31 12.71
CA THR A 352 -16.10 8.44 11.36
C THR A 352 -15.89 9.90 10.98
N MET A 353 -16.89 10.77 11.21
CA MET A 353 -16.75 12.20 10.95
C MET A 353 -15.67 12.85 11.82
N LEU A 354 -15.62 12.48 13.11
CA LEU A 354 -14.60 12.98 14.03
C LEU A 354 -13.19 12.50 13.65
N ALA A 355 -13.02 11.24 13.26
CA ALA A 355 -11.75 10.68 12.79
C ALA A 355 -11.28 11.37 11.49
N GLY A 356 -12.20 11.63 10.55
CA GLY A 356 -11.92 12.39 9.33
C GLY A 356 -11.47 13.82 9.62
N PHE A 357 -12.17 14.51 10.54
CA PHE A 357 -11.78 15.85 10.97
C PHE A 357 -10.42 15.86 11.68
N LEU A 358 -10.18 14.89 12.57
CA LEU A 358 -8.90 14.73 13.27
C LEU A 358 -7.75 14.48 12.28
N ALA A 359 -7.94 13.60 11.30
CA ALA A 359 -6.97 13.37 10.24
C ALA A 359 -6.67 14.64 9.44
N PHE A 360 -7.71 15.41 9.09
CA PHE A 360 -7.54 16.69 8.39
C PHE A 360 -6.79 17.73 9.23
N ALA A 361 -7.14 17.87 10.50
CA ALA A 361 -6.48 18.79 11.42
C ALA A 361 -4.99 18.44 11.63
N LEU A 362 -4.69 17.15 11.84
CA LEU A 362 -3.32 16.66 11.95
C LEU A 362 -2.53 16.85 10.66
N ALA A 363 -3.17 16.67 9.50
CA ALA A 363 -2.54 16.91 8.21
C ALA A 363 -2.15 18.38 8.02
N VAL A 364 -3.03 19.32 8.38
CA VAL A 364 -2.76 20.76 8.34
C VAL A 364 -1.62 21.12 9.30
N LEU A 365 -1.65 20.59 10.52
CA LEU A 365 -0.60 20.82 11.51
C LEU A 365 0.76 20.31 11.02
N MET A 366 0.81 19.06 10.55
CA MET A 366 2.03 18.44 10.04
C MET A 366 2.56 19.17 8.80
N PHE A 367 1.67 19.62 7.91
CA PHE A 367 2.07 20.37 6.73
C PHE A 367 2.76 21.70 7.07
N HIS A 368 2.19 22.49 7.98
CA HIS A 368 2.75 23.80 8.33
C HIS A 368 3.92 23.73 9.32
N LEU A 369 3.91 22.78 10.25
CA LEU A 369 4.94 22.68 11.28
C LEU A 369 6.12 21.79 10.90
N VAL A 370 5.93 20.81 10.02
CA VAL A 370 6.96 19.81 9.67
C VAL A 370 7.33 19.90 8.19
N GLU A 371 6.36 19.77 7.29
CA GLU A 371 6.64 19.68 5.84
C GLU A 371 7.19 21.00 5.27
N GLN A 372 6.50 22.14 5.48
CA GLN A 372 6.90 23.43 4.91
C GLN A 372 8.24 23.94 5.44
N PRO A 373 8.54 23.93 6.76
CA PRO A 373 9.82 24.44 7.26
C PRO A 373 11.02 23.66 6.71
N CYS A 374 10.93 22.33 6.67
CA CYS A 374 11.96 21.48 6.09
C CYS A 374 12.13 21.72 4.58
N ARG A 375 11.02 21.89 3.84
CA ARG A 375 11.05 22.19 2.41
C ARG A 375 11.69 23.54 2.11
N ALA A 376 11.45 24.56 2.93
CA ALA A 376 12.04 25.90 2.81
C ALA A 376 13.54 25.96 3.17
N GLY A 377 14.16 24.83 3.52
CA GLY A 377 15.57 24.79 3.92
C GLY A 377 15.81 25.28 5.35
N ARG A 378 14.75 25.49 6.14
CA ARG A 378 14.83 25.85 7.56
C ARG A 378 14.98 24.64 8.49
N GLY A 379 15.18 23.44 7.92
CA GLY A 379 15.44 22.24 8.69
C GLY A 379 16.85 22.26 9.30
N PHE A 380 16.97 21.81 10.54
CA PHE A 380 18.24 21.78 11.28
C PHE A 380 19.27 20.76 10.74
N VAL A 381 18.83 19.83 9.88
CA VAL A 381 19.64 18.68 9.45
C VAL A 381 19.64 18.57 7.92
N SER A 382 20.80 18.24 7.35
CA SER A 382 20.89 17.98 5.92
C SER A 382 20.06 16.75 5.52
N PRO A 383 19.50 16.69 4.30
CA PRO A 383 18.60 15.61 3.91
C PRO A 383 19.18 14.18 4.02
N PRO A 384 20.45 13.90 3.66
CA PRO A 384 21.02 12.56 3.83
C PRO A 384 21.20 12.20 5.31
N ARG A 385 21.53 13.16 6.18
CA ARG A 385 21.65 12.92 7.62
C ARG A 385 20.27 12.66 8.25
N LEU A 386 19.24 13.37 7.81
CA LEU A 386 17.85 13.12 8.22
C LEU A 386 17.41 11.70 7.83
N ALA A 387 17.69 11.29 6.60
CA ALA A 387 17.40 9.94 6.12
C ALA A 387 18.09 8.88 6.96
N LEU A 388 19.41 9.01 7.16
CA LEU A 388 20.20 8.07 7.94
C LEU A 388 19.73 8.01 9.41
N ALA A 389 19.52 9.18 10.04
CA ALA A 389 19.04 9.26 11.41
C ALA A 389 17.67 8.62 11.57
N GLY A 390 16.74 8.87 10.64
CA GLY A 390 15.43 8.22 10.63
C GLY A 390 15.54 6.71 10.47
N ILE A 391 16.32 6.22 9.50
CA ILE A 391 16.52 4.79 9.27
C ILE A 391 17.07 4.10 10.51
N VAL A 392 18.16 4.63 11.09
CA VAL A 392 18.79 4.05 12.27
C VAL A 392 17.84 4.09 13.47
N SER A 393 17.16 5.23 13.70
CA SER A 393 16.26 5.38 14.84
C SER A 393 15.07 4.42 14.76
N PHE A 394 14.38 4.35 13.61
CA PHE A 394 13.22 3.48 13.47
C PHE A 394 13.59 2.00 13.35
N ALA A 395 14.78 1.66 12.84
CA ALA A 395 15.29 0.30 12.93
C ALA A 395 15.56 -0.12 14.38
N LEU A 396 16.14 0.76 15.20
CA LEU A 396 16.34 0.51 16.64
C LEU A 396 15.01 0.43 17.41
N VAL A 397 14.05 1.31 17.11
CA VAL A 397 12.71 1.28 17.71
C VAL A 397 12.01 -0.03 17.33
N SER A 398 12.00 -0.41 16.05
CA SER A 398 11.44 -1.69 15.60
C SER A 398 12.13 -2.87 16.29
N TRP A 399 13.47 -2.88 16.35
CA TRP A 399 14.24 -3.92 17.03
C TRP A 399 13.89 -4.06 18.52
N SER A 400 13.63 -2.94 19.20
CA SER A 400 13.18 -2.96 20.60
C SER A 400 11.78 -3.55 20.78
N MET A 401 10.94 -3.46 19.74
CA MET A 401 9.55 -3.93 19.73
C MET A 401 9.39 -5.38 19.24
N ARG A 402 10.47 -6.04 18.81
CA ARG A 402 10.43 -7.34 18.11
C ARG A 402 9.81 -8.48 18.91
N ASP A 403 9.89 -8.41 20.24
CA ASP A 403 9.34 -9.41 21.17
C ASP A 403 8.02 -8.92 21.79
N GLY A 404 7.37 -7.89 21.21
CA GLY A 404 6.04 -7.39 21.61
C GLY A 404 6.02 -6.48 22.84
N LEU A 405 7.15 -6.32 23.53
CA LEU A 405 7.28 -5.56 24.78
C LEU A 405 6.25 -6.00 25.84
N PRO A 406 6.25 -7.29 26.26
CA PRO A 406 5.19 -7.87 27.10
C PRO A 406 5.12 -7.24 28.49
N TRP A 407 6.25 -6.70 28.98
CA TRP A 407 6.33 -5.97 30.26
C TRP A 407 5.42 -4.73 30.34
N ARG A 408 4.94 -4.20 29.20
CA ARG A 408 3.97 -3.09 29.17
C ARG A 408 2.58 -3.49 29.66
N VAL A 409 2.25 -4.78 29.58
CA VAL A 409 0.92 -5.29 29.87
C VAL A 409 0.97 -5.99 31.23
N PRO A 410 0.34 -5.42 32.28
CA PRO A 410 0.25 -6.07 33.59
C PRO A 410 -0.59 -7.33 33.42
N SER A 411 0.05 -8.48 33.50
CA SER A 411 -0.52 -9.70 32.99
C SER A 411 -1.01 -10.62 34.10
N VAL A 412 -2.15 -11.27 33.87
CA VAL A 412 -2.35 -12.65 34.33
C VAL A 412 -1.63 -13.63 33.37
N ALA A 413 -1.12 -13.18 32.21
CA ALA A 413 -0.64 -14.02 31.10
C ALA A 413 0.80 -13.81 30.56
N ALA A 414 1.60 -12.86 31.07
CA ALA A 414 2.98 -12.60 30.61
C ALA A 414 4.01 -13.51 31.28
N GLY A 415 3.55 -14.46 32.11
CA GLY A 415 4.35 -15.55 32.65
C GLY A 415 3.91 -16.93 32.19
N THR A 416 2.74 -17.08 31.57
CA THR A 416 2.32 -18.34 30.96
C THR A 416 2.75 -18.30 29.51
N GLU A 417 3.88 -18.93 29.21
CA GLU A 417 4.14 -19.36 27.84
C GLU A 417 2.91 -20.10 27.32
N LEU A 418 2.15 -19.44 26.45
CA LEU A 418 1.16 -20.07 25.56
C LEU A 418 1.83 -21.08 24.61
N ALA A 419 3.16 -21.29 24.72
CA ALA A 419 3.92 -22.32 24.04
C ALA A 419 3.68 -23.73 24.58
N ASP A 420 3.18 -23.87 25.82
CA ASP A 420 2.67 -25.17 26.24
C ASP A 420 1.31 -25.40 25.56
N SER A 421 1.33 -26.20 24.50
CA SER A 421 0.14 -26.61 23.77
C SER A 421 -0.97 -27.17 24.68
N ALA A 422 -0.64 -27.76 25.84
CA ALA A 422 -1.62 -28.22 26.82
C ALA A 422 -2.28 -27.05 27.56
N ALA A 423 -1.50 -26.07 28.01
CA ALA A 423 -2.00 -24.84 28.63
C ALA A 423 -2.79 -23.99 27.62
N LEU A 424 -2.33 -23.91 26.37
CA LEU A 424 -3.02 -23.25 25.27
C LEU A 424 -4.38 -23.91 25.01
N LYS A 425 -4.43 -25.24 24.85
CA LYS A 425 -5.68 -26.01 24.66
C LYS A 425 -6.65 -25.82 25.82
N ALA A 426 -6.13 -25.73 27.06
CA ALA A 426 -6.95 -25.46 28.23
C ALA A 426 -7.62 -24.07 28.21
N ILE A 427 -7.01 -23.09 27.51
CA ILE A 427 -7.47 -21.69 27.43
C ILE A 427 -8.26 -21.41 26.14
N THR A 428 -7.96 -22.07 25.01
CA THR A 428 -8.49 -21.73 23.67
C THR A 428 -9.87 -22.32 23.35
N GLY A 429 -10.54 -22.96 24.30
CA GLY A 429 -11.84 -23.59 24.05
C GLY A 429 -11.75 -24.87 23.21
N SER A 430 -10.56 -25.47 23.12
CA SER A 430 -10.29 -26.74 22.43
C SER A 430 -10.28 -27.92 23.41
N LEU A 431 -10.81 -29.07 22.99
CA LEU A 431 -10.60 -30.35 23.67
C LEU A 431 -9.30 -31.05 23.25
N GLY A 432 -8.57 -30.47 22.29
CA GLY A 432 -7.29 -30.98 21.81
C GLY A 432 -7.41 -32.26 20.99
N CYS A 433 -8.58 -32.50 20.39
CA CYS A 433 -8.85 -33.70 19.62
C CYS A 433 -7.98 -33.79 18.35
N PRO A 434 -7.56 -35.00 17.94
CA PRO A 434 -6.93 -35.23 16.64
C PRO A 434 -7.97 -35.04 15.50
N ASP A 435 -7.61 -35.43 14.26
CA ASP A 435 -8.45 -35.27 13.05
C ASP A 435 -9.88 -35.79 13.20
N PHE A 436 -10.12 -36.72 14.12
CA PHE A 436 -11.45 -37.13 14.54
C PHE A 436 -11.47 -37.56 16.00
N CYS A 437 -12.56 -37.26 16.71
CA CYS A 437 -12.79 -37.73 18.07
C CYS A 437 -14.29 -37.78 18.39
N GLU A 438 -14.64 -38.52 19.44
CA GLU A 438 -15.98 -38.54 20.02
C GLU A 438 -15.91 -37.91 21.42
N PHE A 439 -16.84 -37.02 21.77
CA PHE A 439 -16.88 -36.34 23.08
C PHE A 439 -18.32 -36.13 23.59
N GLY A 440 -18.47 -35.65 24.83
CA GLY A 440 -19.75 -35.55 25.53
C GLY A 440 -20.23 -36.89 26.09
N ASN A 441 -21.54 -37.13 25.98
CA ASN A 441 -22.18 -38.32 26.52
C ASN A 441 -22.21 -39.41 25.45
N LEU A 442 -21.14 -40.22 25.42
CA LEU A 442 -20.97 -41.32 24.46
C LEU A 442 -22.12 -42.34 24.46
N LYS A 443 -22.92 -42.40 25.53
CA LYS A 443 -24.10 -43.28 25.66
C LYS A 443 -25.39 -42.64 25.15
N SER A 444 -25.39 -41.34 24.86
CA SER A 444 -26.57 -40.64 24.38
C SER A 444 -26.93 -41.10 22.96
N PRO A 445 -28.22 -41.38 22.69
CA PRO A 445 -28.68 -41.65 21.32
C PRO A 445 -28.72 -40.38 20.46
N ARG A 446 -28.58 -39.19 21.06
CA ARG A 446 -28.62 -37.91 20.36
C ARG A 446 -27.22 -37.54 19.88
N LYS A 447 -26.88 -37.94 18.64
CA LYS A 447 -25.57 -37.65 18.05
C LYS A 447 -25.57 -36.30 17.33
N ILE A 448 -24.54 -35.50 17.53
CA ILE A 448 -24.29 -34.26 16.77
C ILE A 448 -22.98 -34.41 16.02
N LEU A 449 -23.01 -34.23 14.71
CA LEU A 449 -21.81 -34.23 13.89
C LEU A 449 -21.20 -32.84 13.87
N VAL A 450 -19.93 -32.72 14.21
CA VAL A 450 -19.16 -31.47 14.20
C VAL A 450 -18.11 -31.61 13.11
N VAL A 451 -18.16 -30.75 12.09
CA VAL A 451 -17.28 -30.83 10.91
C VAL A 451 -16.66 -29.51 10.55
N GLY A 452 -15.38 -29.53 10.18
CA GLY A 452 -14.74 -28.30 9.70
C GLY A 452 -13.23 -28.33 9.63
N ASP A 453 -12.64 -27.16 9.38
CA ASP A 453 -11.20 -27.00 9.43
C ASP A 453 -10.73 -26.75 10.87
N SER A 454 -9.50 -26.30 11.07
CA SER A 454 -8.97 -26.03 12.41
C SER A 454 -9.78 -25.03 13.23
N HIS A 455 -10.69 -24.23 12.63
CA HIS A 455 -11.56 -23.31 13.36
C HIS A 455 -12.70 -24.02 14.11
N VAL A 456 -13.09 -25.22 13.68
CA VAL A 456 -14.17 -25.96 14.35
C VAL A 456 -13.78 -26.34 15.78
N ASP A 457 -12.48 -26.51 16.02
CA ASP A 457 -11.93 -26.90 17.32
C ASP A 457 -12.24 -25.89 18.42
N HIS A 458 -12.36 -24.59 18.09
CA HIS A 458 -12.69 -23.52 19.03
C HIS A 458 -14.07 -23.68 19.69
N TYR A 459 -14.97 -24.46 19.08
CA TYR A 459 -16.31 -24.70 19.61
C TYR A 459 -16.38 -25.95 20.50
N THR A 460 -15.39 -26.83 20.44
CA THR A 460 -15.48 -28.17 21.05
C THR A 460 -15.68 -28.12 22.56
N ARG A 461 -14.97 -27.22 23.26
CA ARG A 461 -15.13 -27.07 24.71
C ARG A 461 -16.46 -26.44 25.10
N ALA A 462 -16.94 -25.44 24.35
CA ALA A 462 -18.25 -24.86 24.60
C ALA A 462 -19.37 -25.90 24.39
N LEU A 463 -19.24 -26.76 23.37
CA LEU A 463 -20.17 -27.86 23.13
C LEU A 463 -20.12 -28.91 24.25
N GLU A 464 -18.94 -29.26 24.74
CA GLU A 464 -18.78 -30.15 25.90
C GLU A 464 -19.40 -29.56 27.16
N GLU A 465 -19.10 -28.30 27.49
CA GLU A 465 -19.57 -27.65 28.71
C GLU A 465 -21.09 -27.41 28.70
N LEU A 466 -21.66 -27.01 27.56
CA LEU A 466 -23.09 -26.67 27.44
C LEU A 466 -23.97 -27.88 27.11
N GLY A 467 -23.44 -28.87 26.37
CA GLY A 467 -24.23 -29.97 25.80
C GLY A 467 -23.66 -31.36 26.05
N GLY A 468 -22.47 -31.50 26.64
CA GLY A 468 -21.78 -32.78 26.81
C GLY A 468 -22.50 -33.78 27.71
N LYS A 469 -23.45 -33.34 28.54
CA LYS A 469 -24.29 -34.27 29.33
C LYS A 469 -25.40 -34.92 28.50
N ASP A 470 -25.89 -34.23 27.48
CA ASP A 470 -27.10 -34.62 26.75
C ASP A 470 -26.79 -35.20 25.36
N PHE A 471 -25.68 -34.81 24.76
CA PHE A 471 -25.34 -35.13 23.38
C PHE A 471 -24.06 -35.94 23.26
N HIS A 472 -24.02 -36.80 22.25
CA HIS A 472 -22.82 -37.47 21.77
C HIS A 472 -22.27 -36.68 20.58
N PHE A 473 -21.14 -36.01 20.73
CA PHE A 473 -20.52 -35.27 19.64
C PHE A 473 -19.54 -36.14 18.86
N LEU A 474 -19.65 -36.12 17.53
CA LEU A 474 -18.75 -36.77 16.58
C LEU A 474 -17.99 -35.67 15.85
N LEU A 475 -16.72 -35.45 16.18
CA LEU A 475 -15.88 -34.45 15.53
C LEU A 475 -15.10 -35.07 14.38
N ALA A 476 -15.21 -34.48 13.19
CA ALA A 476 -14.26 -34.70 12.10
C ALA A 476 -13.70 -33.33 11.67
N GLN A 477 -12.41 -33.11 11.92
CA GLN A 477 -11.75 -31.87 11.59
C GLN A 477 -10.50 -32.10 10.75
N ALA A 478 -10.22 -31.18 9.85
CA ALA A 478 -8.99 -31.22 9.09
C ALA A 478 -8.53 -29.81 8.72
N GLY A 479 -7.41 -29.38 9.33
CA GLY A 479 -6.83 -28.07 9.04
C GLY A 479 -6.53 -27.89 7.55
N ASN A 480 -6.86 -26.72 7.00
CA ASN A 480 -6.75 -26.44 5.57
C ASN A 480 -7.51 -27.47 4.70
N CYS A 481 -8.69 -27.94 5.14
CA CYS A 481 -9.58 -28.79 4.35
C CYS A 481 -11.02 -28.26 4.29
N TYR A 482 -11.63 -28.39 3.12
CA TYR A 482 -13.03 -28.06 2.90
C TYR A 482 -13.92 -29.30 3.12
N PHE A 483 -14.97 -29.19 3.94
CA PHE A 483 -15.95 -30.26 4.08
C PHE A 483 -17.20 -29.95 3.26
N GLY A 484 -17.33 -30.63 2.13
CA GLY A 484 -18.53 -30.60 1.29
C GLY A 484 -18.68 -31.90 0.50
N ALA A 485 -19.93 -32.28 0.20
CA ALA A 485 -20.25 -33.58 -0.39
C ALA A 485 -19.59 -33.84 -1.76
N ASN A 486 -19.29 -32.77 -2.52
CA ASN A 486 -18.77 -32.85 -3.90
C ASN A 486 -17.41 -32.15 -4.08
N LEU A 487 -16.76 -31.73 -3.00
CA LEU A 487 -15.53 -30.92 -3.07
C LEU A 487 -14.36 -31.68 -2.43
N GLN A 488 -13.20 -31.64 -3.07
CA GLN A 488 -11.97 -32.24 -2.57
C GLN A 488 -10.87 -31.19 -2.56
N THR A 489 -10.28 -30.97 -1.39
CA THR A 489 -9.09 -30.13 -1.27
C THR A 489 -7.91 -30.81 -1.97
N ARG A 490 -7.23 -30.04 -2.82
CA ARG A 490 -6.01 -30.48 -3.50
C ARG A 490 -4.85 -29.59 -3.12
N THR A 491 -3.70 -30.21 -2.91
CA THR A 491 -2.41 -29.52 -2.74
C THR A 491 -1.48 -30.02 -3.85
N ASN A 492 -0.92 -29.11 -4.65
CA ASN A 492 -0.07 -29.44 -5.80
C ASN A 492 -0.72 -30.42 -6.80
N GLY A 493 -2.02 -30.28 -7.05
CA GLY A 493 -2.78 -31.10 -8.00
C GLY A 493 -3.21 -32.48 -7.48
N ALA A 494 -2.66 -32.94 -6.36
CA ALA A 494 -3.05 -34.18 -5.69
C ALA A 494 -4.09 -33.93 -4.60
N VAL A 495 -4.99 -34.88 -4.38
CA VAL A 495 -6.00 -34.78 -3.30
C VAL A 495 -5.30 -34.94 -1.96
N THR A 496 -5.51 -33.99 -1.06
CA THR A 496 -4.89 -33.97 0.25
C THR A 496 -5.45 -35.12 1.08
N GLN A 497 -4.60 -36.12 1.38
CA GLN A 497 -5.03 -37.39 1.97
C GLN A 497 -5.71 -37.22 3.33
N HIS A 498 -5.16 -36.34 4.17
CA HIS A 498 -5.75 -35.94 5.45
C HIS A 498 -7.17 -35.41 5.30
N CYS A 499 -7.39 -34.45 4.38
CA CYS A 499 -8.72 -33.92 4.09
C CYS A 499 -9.70 -35.03 3.71
N ARG A 500 -9.28 -35.94 2.83
CA ARG A 500 -10.10 -37.07 2.40
C ARG A 500 -10.47 -37.99 3.57
N VAL A 501 -9.51 -38.31 4.44
CA VAL A 501 -9.72 -39.17 5.61
C VAL A 501 -10.79 -38.57 6.53
N ALA A 502 -10.70 -37.27 6.82
CA ALA A 502 -11.67 -36.60 7.68
C ALA A 502 -13.06 -36.49 7.03
N THR A 503 -13.14 -36.16 5.73
CA THR A 503 -14.42 -36.11 5.01
C THR A 503 -15.06 -37.49 4.88
N ASP A 504 -14.27 -38.53 4.64
CA ASP A 504 -14.76 -39.92 4.54
C ASP A 504 -15.26 -40.41 5.90
N GLN A 505 -14.60 -40.03 6.99
CA GLN A 505 -15.06 -40.34 8.35
C GLN A 505 -16.40 -39.67 8.66
N ALA A 506 -16.55 -38.37 8.35
CA ALA A 506 -17.82 -37.68 8.49
C ALA A 506 -18.93 -38.35 7.66
N ALA A 507 -18.63 -38.74 6.41
CA ALA A 507 -19.55 -39.45 5.55
C ALA A 507 -19.94 -40.83 6.09
N ARG A 508 -19.00 -41.57 6.71
CA ARG A 508 -19.28 -42.85 7.38
C ARG A 508 -20.26 -42.67 8.53
N TRP A 509 -20.06 -41.67 9.39
CA TRP A 509 -20.98 -41.39 10.49
C TRP A 509 -22.36 -40.96 9.98
N LEU A 510 -22.44 -40.12 8.95
CA LEU A 510 -23.71 -39.73 8.32
C LEU A 510 -24.49 -40.94 7.81
N LYS A 511 -23.80 -41.87 7.13
CA LYS A 511 -24.42 -43.11 6.62
C LYS A 511 -24.85 -44.06 7.72
N ALA A 512 -24.15 -44.08 8.85
CA ALA A 512 -24.53 -44.89 10.01
C ALA A 512 -25.83 -44.40 10.68
N GLY A 513 -26.26 -43.16 10.40
CA GLY A 513 -27.52 -42.60 10.89
C GLY A 513 -27.49 -42.20 12.37
N GLY A 514 -28.63 -41.70 12.86
CA GLY A 514 -28.78 -41.26 14.26
C GLY A 514 -28.18 -39.87 14.56
N ILE A 515 -27.78 -39.11 13.54
CA ILE A 515 -27.30 -37.74 13.68
C ILE A 515 -28.50 -36.80 13.71
N SER A 516 -28.63 -36.06 14.81
CA SER A 516 -29.74 -35.11 15.06
C SER A 516 -29.45 -33.71 14.52
N ALA A 517 -28.18 -33.32 14.43
CA ALA A 517 -27.74 -32.03 13.91
C ALA A 517 -26.31 -32.10 13.38
N ILE A 518 -25.97 -31.16 12.49
CA ILE A 518 -24.61 -30.96 11.99
C ILE A 518 -24.17 -29.54 12.35
N VAL A 519 -23.05 -29.42 13.05
CA VAL A 519 -22.37 -28.15 13.33
C VAL A 519 -21.19 -28.04 12.36
N GLN A 520 -21.22 -27.04 11.49
CA GLN A 520 -20.15 -26.81 10.53
C GLN A 520 -19.46 -25.48 10.84
N ALA A 521 -18.14 -25.51 11.05
CA ALA A 521 -17.34 -24.29 11.21
C ALA A 521 -16.06 -24.37 10.40
N GLN A 522 -15.93 -23.49 9.41
CA GLN A 522 -14.79 -23.44 8.48
C GLN A 522 -14.47 -21.99 8.17
N ARG A 523 -13.22 -21.70 7.83
CA ARG A 523 -12.82 -20.39 7.32
C ARG A 523 -12.73 -20.42 5.80
N TRP A 524 -13.75 -19.89 5.14
CA TRP A 524 -13.91 -19.93 3.68
C TRP A 524 -12.92 -19.02 2.91
N PRO A 525 -12.43 -17.88 3.43
CA PRO A 525 -11.40 -17.10 2.76
C PRO A 525 -10.04 -17.83 2.85
N GLY A 526 -9.68 -18.54 1.78
CA GLY A 526 -8.39 -19.23 1.63
C GLY A 526 -8.43 -20.61 0.98
N TYR A 527 -9.60 -21.08 0.52
CA TYR A 527 -9.80 -22.36 -0.17
C TYR A 527 -10.08 -22.21 -1.66
#